data_AF-A0A933IJK2-F1
#
_entry.id   AF-A0A933IJK2-F1
#
_cell.length_a   1.000
_cell.length_b   1.000
_cell.length_c   1.000
_cell.angle_alpha   90.00
_cell.angle_beta   90.00
_cell.angle_gamma   90.00
#
_symmetry.space_group_name_H-M   'P 1'
#
loop_
_entity.id
_entity.type
_entity.pdbx_description
1 polymer ?
#
loop_
_entity_poly.entity_id
_entity_poly.type
_entity_poly.pdbx_seq_one_letter_code
_entity_poly.pdbx_strand_id
1 'polypeptide(L)'
;MDAQRHDRPVAPEVEAGLRESLKRELEGEIRRALEAELREELSQELRERLVARLKAELAEEIQARITRVKAELEAEILARAAPLPAPAPPPRELERFSWNFRAQHMVLLASCLILIITGLPLKFHEARFSQIFFDLVGGVQMSTLIHRIGAVGLIGVGVYHLFYLVAAREGRRNFWELLPWPKDVTDFFQMLRYFLGKSDEKPRFGRFSYVEKFDYWAVYWGMVIMIGSGLILWFLETSLRFLPKFAADIAREAHSDEGLLATLAIIIWHFYNVHLNPEHFPMNWTWWTGTVSEEEMGMRHPLEYEELMGSPAIRPAVPVGAPAVAPVTPPAAAPPAGKRVTEAAERSTP
;
A
#
# COMPACT_ATOMS: atom_id res chain seq x y z
N MET A 1 -24.50 93.78 -39.11
CA MET A 1 -25.09 94.72 -38.16
C MET A 1 -24.91 94.17 -36.77
N ASP A 2 -24.18 94.98 -36.01
CA ASP A 2 -23.85 94.93 -34.60
C ASP A 2 -24.66 94.04 -33.67
N ALA A 3 -23.89 93.31 -32.88
CA ALA A 3 -24.22 92.98 -31.51
C ALA A 3 -24.41 94.26 -30.70
N GLN A 4 -25.65 94.63 -30.38
CA GLN A 4 -25.92 95.54 -29.25
C GLN A 4 -26.85 94.84 -28.28
N ARG A 5 -26.22 94.03 -27.42
CA ARG A 5 -26.83 93.37 -26.27
C ARG A 5 -27.33 94.43 -25.29
N HIS A 6 -28.63 94.42 -25.07
CA HIS A 6 -29.30 95.14 -24.00
C HIS A 6 -28.83 94.60 -22.65
N ASP A 7 -28.16 95.47 -21.91
CA ASP A 7 -27.89 95.32 -20.49
C ASP A 7 -29.17 95.75 -19.76
N ARG A 8 -30.01 94.76 -19.37
CA ARG A 8 -31.10 95.01 -18.41
C ARG A 8 -30.62 94.55 -17.03
N PRO A 9 -30.54 95.45 -16.06
CA PRO A 9 -30.06 95.15 -14.71
C PRO A 9 -31.05 94.21 -14.05
N VAL A 10 -30.57 93.03 -13.65
CA VAL A 10 -31.35 92.08 -12.85
C VAL A 10 -31.76 92.80 -11.57
N ALA A 11 -33.07 92.87 -11.33
CA ALA A 11 -33.63 93.59 -10.20
C ALA A 11 -33.10 93.01 -8.88
N PRO A 12 -32.77 93.86 -7.88
CA PRO A 12 -32.17 93.44 -6.61
C PRO A 12 -33.02 92.43 -5.82
N GLU A 13 -34.33 92.41 -6.06
CA GLU A 13 -35.27 91.45 -5.46
C GLU A 13 -35.11 90.02 -6.00
N VAL A 14 -34.76 89.87 -7.29
CA VAL A 14 -34.54 88.55 -7.92
C VAL A 14 -33.22 87.96 -7.46
N GLU A 15 -32.18 88.78 -7.32
CA GLU A 15 -30.87 88.32 -6.83
C GLU A 15 -30.92 87.91 -5.35
N ALA A 16 -31.65 88.65 -4.51
CA ALA A 16 -31.84 88.32 -3.10
C ALA A 16 -32.61 86.99 -2.93
N GLY A 17 -33.70 86.80 -3.69
CA GLY A 17 -34.49 85.57 -3.66
C GLY A 17 -33.70 84.34 -4.15
N LEU A 18 -32.91 84.49 -5.22
CA LEU A 18 -32.09 83.39 -5.76
C LEU A 18 -30.94 83.02 -4.81
N ARG A 19 -30.30 84.02 -4.18
CA ARG A 19 -29.25 83.78 -3.18
C ARG A 19 -29.78 83.04 -1.96
N GLU A 20 -30.98 83.41 -1.50
CA GLU A 20 -31.56 82.76 -0.34
C GLU A 20 -32.05 81.34 -0.64
N SER A 21 -32.58 81.08 -1.84
CA SER A 21 -32.93 79.71 -2.26
C SER A 21 -31.69 78.83 -2.41
N LEU A 22 -30.65 79.32 -3.11
CA LEU A 22 -29.38 78.61 -3.27
C LEU A 22 -28.71 78.33 -1.93
N LYS A 23 -28.74 79.30 -1.01
CA LYS A 23 -28.20 79.11 0.34
C LYS A 23 -28.94 78.01 1.10
N ARG A 24 -30.27 77.99 1.08
CA ARG A 24 -31.08 76.96 1.75
C ARG A 24 -30.88 75.58 1.15
N GLU A 25 -30.78 75.50 -0.17
CA GLU A 25 -30.57 74.23 -0.89
C GLU A 25 -29.16 73.67 -0.61
N LEU A 26 -28.13 74.53 -0.71
CA LEU A 26 -26.74 74.16 -0.39
C LEU A 26 -26.55 73.79 1.09
N GLU A 27 -27.14 74.55 2.02
CA GLU A 27 -27.12 74.20 3.46
C GLU A 27 -27.83 72.86 3.71
N GLY A 28 -28.94 72.59 3.00
CA GLY A 28 -29.66 71.33 3.07
C GLY A 28 -28.85 70.14 2.56
N GLU A 29 -28.16 70.29 1.43
CA GLU A 29 -27.31 69.24 0.85
C GLU A 29 -26.05 68.99 1.69
N ILE A 30 -25.34 70.05 2.09
CA ILE A 30 -24.15 69.93 2.95
C ILE A 30 -24.51 69.24 4.26
N ARG A 31 -25.63 69.63 4.88
CA ARG A 31 -26.06 69.02 6.14
C ARG A 31 -26.37 67.53 5.98
N ARG A 32 -27.05 67.14 4.90
CA ARG A 32 -27.36 65.72 4.62
C ARG A 32 -26.10 64.90 4.31
N ALA A 33 -25.18 65.47 3.52
CA ALA A 33 -23.91 64.82 3.19
C ALA A 33 -23.06 64.63 4.45
N LEU A 34 -22.93 65.67 5.28
CA LEU A 34 -22.19 65.61 6.54
C LEU A 34 -22.83 64.63 7.53
N GLU A 35 -24.16 64.65 7.71
CA GLU A 35 -24.87 63.70 8.59
C GLU A 35 -24.70 62.25 8.11
N ALA A 36 -24.64 62.00 6.80
CA ALA A 36 -24.41 60.67 6.25
C ALA A 36 -22.97 60.19 6.47
N GLU A 37 -21.98 61.04 6.18
CA GLU A 37 -20.56 60.74 6.33
C GLU A 37 -20.18 60.51 7.80
N LEU A 38 -20.64 61.40 8.70
CA LEU A 38 -20.40 61.30 10.14
C LEU A 38 -21.04 60.05 10.75
N ARG A 39 -22.23 59.64 10.26
CA ARG A 39 -22.93 58.44 10.72
C ARG A 39 -22.22 57.16 10.29
N GLU A 40 -21.72 57.11 9.06
CA GLU A 40 -20.90 55.98 8.58
C GLU A 40 -19.60 55.88 9.37
N GLU A 41 -18.86 56.98 9.50
CA GLU A 41 -17.56 57.01 10.20
C GLU A 41 -17.70 56.63 11.68
N LEU A 42 -18.68 57.20 12.39
CA LEU A 42 -18.95 56.85 13.79
C LEU A 42 -19.40 55.38 13.94
N SER A 43 -20.18 54.86 12.99
CA SER A 43 -20.64 53.46 13.02
C SER A 43 -19.51 52.46 12.76
N GLN A 44 -18.57 52.80 11.88
CA GLN A 44 -17.38 52.00 11.61
C GLN A 44 -16.45 52.00 12.83
N GLU A 45 -16.17 53.17 13.41
CA GLU A 45 -15.30 53.28 14.59
C GLU A 45 -15.88 52.53 15.80
N LEU A 46 -17.20 52.65 16.05
CA LEU A 46 -17.85 51.89 17.12
C LEU A 46 -17.82 50.38 16.88
N ARG A 47 -18.04 49.94 15.63
CA ARG A 47 -17.97 48.52 15.27
C ARG A 47 -16.57 47.96 15.45
N GLU A 48 -15.54 48.66 15.00
CA GLU A 48 -14.15 48.24 15.15
C GLU A 48 -13.76 48.16 16.63
N ARG A 49 -14.10 49.18 17.43
CA ARG A 49 -13.84 49.18 18.87
C ARG A 49 -14.57 48.04 19.59
N LEU A 50 -15.83 47.77 19.26
CA LEU A 50 -16.62 46.69 19.85
C LEU A 50 -16.05 45.31 19.46
N VAL A 51 -15.73 45.11 18.18
CA VAL A 51 -15.15 43.85 17.68
C VAL A 51 -13.78 43.60 18.28
N ALA A 52 -12.93 44.63 18.39
CA ALA A 52 -11.62 44.51 19.02
C ALA A 52 -11.75 44.11 20.49
N ARG A 53 -12.68 44.74 21.23
CA ARG A 53 -12.93 44.42 22.63
C ARG A 53 -13.48 43.02 22.83
N LEU A 54 -14.49 42.62 22.05
CA LEU A 54 -15.06 41.27 22.09
C LEU A 54 -14.03 40.20 21.72
N LYS A 55 -13.18 40.46 20.72
CA LYS A 55 -12.09 39.54 20.35
C LYS A 55 -11.08 39.38 21.48
N ALA A 56 -10.71 40.47 22.16
CA ALA A 56 -9.77 40.43 23.27
C ALA A 56 -10.35 39.63 24.46
N GLU A 57 -11.56 39.94 24.88
CA GLU A 57 -12.25 39.26 25.98
C GLU A 57 -12.46 37.76 25.67
N LEU A 58 -12.90 37.43 24.44
CA LEU A 58 -13.10 36.05 24.02
C LEU A 58 -11.77 35.28 23.91
N ALA A 59 -10.72 35.91 23.38
CA ALA A 59 -9.41 35.27 23.25
C ALA A 59 -8.82 34.94 24.64
N GLU A 60 -8.96 35.84 25.60
CA GLU A 60 -8.53 35.62 26.98
C GLU A 60 -9.28 34.43 27.61
N GLU A 61 -10.60 34.39 27.48
CA GLU A 61 -11.39 33.30 28.06
C GLU A 61 -11.11 31.95 27.38
N ILE A 62 -10.97 31.91 26.05
CA ILE A 62 -10.59 30.69 25.32
C ILE A 62 -9.22 30.21 25.78
N GLN A 63 -8.24 31.10 25.89
CA GLN A 63 -6.89 30.73 26.29
C GLN A 63 -6.85 30.20 27.73
N ALA A 64 -7.63 30.79 28.63
CA ALA A 64 -7.78 30.31 30.00
C ALA A 64 -8.38 28.90 30.04
N ARG A 65 -9.43 28.63 29.24
CA ARG A 65 -10.05 27.29 29.14
C ARG A 65 -9.09 26.24 28.57
N ILE A 66 -8.37 26.58 27.50
CA ILE A 66 -7.37 25.68 26.91
C ILE A 66 -6.31 25.30 27.94
N THR A 67 -5.80 26.30 28.66
CA THR A 67 -4.75 26.09 29.68
C THR A 67 -5.25 25.18 30.80
N ARG A 68 -6.49 25.38 31.25
CA ARG A 68 -7.12 24.56 32.28
C ARG A 68 -7.33 23.11 31.82
N VAL A 69 -7.92 22.90 30.64
CA VAL A 69 -8.16 21.55 30.10
C VAL A 69 -6.84 20.81 29.87
N LYS A 70 -5.81 21.51 29.39
CA LYS A 70 -4.48 20.93 29.24
C LYS A 70 -3.90 20.46 30.58
N ALA A 71 -4.02 21.28 31.62
CA ALA A 71 -3.53 20.90 32.96
C ALA A 71 -4.33 19.75 33.57
N GLU A 72 -5.65 19.73 33.40
CA GLU A 72 -6.51 18.62 33.85
C GLU A 72 -6.15 17.31 33.12
N LEU A 73 -5.91 17.38 31.80
CA LEU A 73 -5.49 16.22 31.00
C LEU A 73 -4.11 15.72 31.40
N GLU A 74 -3.13 16.61 31.60
CA GLU A 74 -1.79 16.25 32.06
C GLU A 74 -1.83 15.60 33.45
N ALA A 75 -2.64 16.13 34.37
CA ALA A 75 -2.84 15.56 35.70
C ALA A 75 -3.52 14.19 35.63
N GLU A 76 -4.50 13.99 34.76
CA GLU A 76 -5.17 12.70 34.59
C GLU A 76 -4.26 11.66 33.91
N ILE A 77 -3.45 12.07 32.93
CA ILE A 77 -2.41 11.22 32.34
C ILE A 77 -1.42 10.78 33.42
N LEU A 78 -0.96 11.71 34.25
CA LEU A 78 -0.01 11.41 35.32
C LEU A 78 -0.62 10.52 36.41
N ALA A 79 -1.88 10.74 36.78
CA ALA A 79 -2.59 9.92 37.76
C ALA A 79 -2.88 8.50 37.26
N ARG A 80 -3.07 8.32 35.94
CA ARG A 80 -3.27 7.02 35.28
C ARG A 80 -1.96 6.39 34.79
N ALA A 81 -0.84 7.11 34.85
CA ALA A 81 0.46 6.61 34.45
C ALA A 81 0.96 5.62 35.52
N ALA A 82 0.56 4.37 35.37
CA ALA A 82 1.38 3.28 35.88
C ALA A 82 2.81 3.47 35.33
N PRO A 83 3.87 3.20 36.12
CA PRO A 83 5.23 3.22 35.60
C PRO A 83 5.23 2.38 34.32
N LEU A 84 5.66 2.99 33.21
CA LEU A 84 5.76 2.30 31.93
C LEU A 84 6.48 0.99 32.22
N PRO A 85 5.91 -0.18 31.83
CA PRO A 85 6.62 -1.43 31.98
C PRO A 85 7.99 -1.23 31.36
N ALA A 86 9.04 -1.70 32.07
CA ALA A 86 10.41 -1.59 31.59
C ALA A 86 10.43 -1.99 30.11
N PRO A 87 11.15 -1.23 29.24
CA PRO A 87 11.17 -1.53 27.82
C PRO A 87 11.44 -3.01 27.66
N ALA A 88 10.49 -3.71 27.01
CA ALA A 88 10.61 -5.14 26.80
C ALA A 88 12.02 -5.39 26.22
N PRO A 89 12.74 -6.43 26.68
CA PRO A 89 14.02 -6.78 26.08
C PRO A 89 13.82 -6.82 24.55
N PRO A 90 14.79 -6.30 23.77
CA PRO A 90 14.63 -6.24 22.33
C PRO A 90 14.21 -7.62 21.83
N PRO A 91 13.16 -7.69 20.98
CA PRO A 91 12.63 -8.96 20.53
C PRO A 91 13.78 -9.78 19.96
N ARG A 92 13.91 -11.01 20.43
CA ARG A 92 15.00 -11.89 20.00
C ARG A 92 14.90 -12.04 18.48
N GLU A 93 15.95 -11.60 17.78
CA GLU A 93 16.02 -11.75 16.33
C GLU A 93 16.66 -13.10 15.98
N LEU A 94 16.06 -13.79 15.02
CA LEU A 94 16.54 -15.05 14.48
C LEU A 94 17.05 -14.83 13.05
N GLU A 95 18.23 -15.36 12.73
CA GLU A 95 18.73 -15.37 11.35
C GLU A 95 17.94 -16.38 10.53
N ARG A 96 17.24 -15.91 9.49
CA ARG A 96 16.47 -16.74 8.56
C ARG A 96 17.19 -16.93 7.22
N PHE A 97 17.82 -15.88 6.69
CA PHE A 97 18.52 -15.90 5.41
C PHE A 97 19.97 -15.42 5.51
N SER A 98 20.88 -16.26 4.99
CA SER A 98 22.30 -15.95 4.91
C SER A 98 22.58 -14.74 4.02
N TRP A 99 23.75 -14.14 4.20
CA TRP A 99 24.21 -13.03 3.36
C TRP A 99 24.27 -13.41 1.87
N ASN A 100 24.66 -14.64 1.56
CA ASN A 100 24.74 -15.11 0.17
C ASN A 100 23.35 -15.18 -0.49
N PHE A 101 22.31 -15.58 0.24
CA PHE A 101 20.94 -15.57 -0.27
C PHE A 101 20.48 -14.16 -0.60
N ARG A 102 20.74 -13.20 0.30
CA ARG A 102 20.38 -11.80 0.11
C ARG A 102 21.15 -11.13 -1.02
N ALA A 103 22.44 -11.42 -1.15
CA ALA A 103 23.27 -10.90 -2.23
C ALA A 103 22.75 -11.35 -3.60
N GLN A 104 22.39 -12.63 -3.76
CA GLN A 104 21.74 -13.13 -4.97
C GLN A 104 20.42 -12.40 -5.24
N HIS A 105 19.58 -12.23 -4.22
CA HIS A 105 18.34 -11.49 -4.36
C HIS A 105 18.55 -10.04 -4.80
N MET A 106 19.58 -9.35 -4.30
CA MET A 106 19.87 -7.96 -4.70
C MET A 106 20.26 -7.86 -6.17
N VAL A 107 21.09 -8.78 -6.66
CA VAL A 107 21.47 -8.83 -8.07
C VAL A 107 20.25 -9.18 -8.95
N LEU A 108 19.43 -10.14 -8.52
CA LEU A 108 18.20 -10.51 -9.19
C LEU A 108 17.24 -9.31 -9.28
N LEU A 109 16.97 -8.64 -8.16
CA LEU A 109 16.10 -7.46 -8.07
C LEU A 109 16.59 -6.35 -9.01
N ALA A 110 17.87 -5.96 -8.91
CA ALA A 110 18.43 -4.90 -9.74
C ALA A 110 18.35 -5.25 -11.23
N SER A 111 18.74 -6.48 -11.60
CA SER A 111 18.69 -6.94 -12.99
C SER A 111 17.26 -6.96 -13.52
N CYS A 112 16.31 -7.47 -12.71
CA CYS A 112 14.91 -7.55 -13.08
C CYS A 112 14.29 -6.16 -13.28
N LEU A 113 14.55 -5.21 -12.38
CA LEU A 113 14.06 -3.84 -12.53
C LEU A 113 14.60 -3.18 -13.79
N ILE A 114 15.90 -3.34 -14.07
CA ILE A 114 16.53 -2.83 -15.30
C ILE A 114 15.84 -3.42 -16.54
N LEU A 115 15.64 -4.74 -16.57
CA LEU A 115 15.01 -5.45 -17.68
C LEU A 115 13.55 -5.03 -17.90
N ILE A 116 12.78 -4.86 -16.83
CA ILE A 116 11.38 -4.39 -16.91
C ILE A 116 11.32 -2.95 -17.43
N ILE A 117 12.11 -2.05 -16.84
CA ILE A 117 12.10 -0.62 -17.16
C ILE A 117 12.53 -0.37 -18.62
N THR A 118 13.48 -1.15 -19.14
CA THR A 118 13.92 -1.05 -20.54
C THR A 118 13.06 -1.85 -21.52
N GLY A 119 12.50 -2.98 -21.09
CA GLY A 119 11.74 -3.91 -21.92
C GLY A 119 10.29 -3.48 -22.16
N LEU A 120 9.59 -2.97 -21.15
CA LEU A 120 8.19 -2.52 -21.29
C LEU A 120 8.04 -1.42 -22.36
N PRO A 121 8.88 -0.36 -22.38
CA PRO A 121 8.83 0.64 -23.44
C PRO A 121 9.04 0.09 -24.85
N LEU A 122 9.86 -0.96 -25.00
CA LEU A 122 10.06 -1.62 -26.30
C LEU A 122 8.81 -2.37 -26.77
N LYS A 123 8.09 -3.03 -25.84
CA LYS A 123 6.81 -3.70 -26.15
C LYS A 123 5.72 -2.69 -26.50
N PHE A 124 5.61 -1.62 -25.71
CA PHE A 124 4.58 -0.59 -25.87
C PHE A 124 5.14 0.69 -26.51
N HIS A 125 5.86 0.57 -27.63
CA HIS A 125 6.61 1.68 -28.20
C HIS A 125 5.74 2.90 -28.60
N GLU A 126 4.47 2.70 -28.93
CA GLU A 126 3.55 3.81 -29.27
C GLU A 126 3.03 4.57 -28.04
N ALA A 127 3.16 4.00 -26.84
CA ALA A 127 2.65 4.63 -25.64
C ALA A 127 3.47 5.87 -25.27
N ARG A 128 2.80 6.92 -24.79
CA ARG A 128 3.43 8.19 -24.43
C ARG A 128 4.54 8.03 -23.39
N PHE A 129 4.37 7.14 -22.41
CA PHE A 129 5.41 6.90 -21.39
C PHE A 129 6.68 6.29 -22.00
N SER A 130 6.55 5.46 -23.04
CA SER A 130 7.67 4.84 -23.74
C SER A 130 8.49 5.88 -24.50
N GLN A 131 7.81 6.81 -25.16
CA GLN A 131 8.46 7.93 -25.86
C GLN A 131 9.25 8.81 -24.88
N ILE A 132 8.62 9.20 -23.76
CA ILE A 132 9.30 9.98 -22.69
C ILE A 132 10.52 9.22 -22.15
N PHE A 133 10.38 7.91 -21.95
CA PHE A 133 11.48 7.06 -21.48
C PHE A 133 12.64 7.03 -22.48
N PHE A 134 12.38 6.83 -23.77
CA PHE A 134 13.42 6.84 -24.79
C PHE A 134 14.10 8.21 -24.92
N ASP A 135 13.35 9.31 -24.83
CA ASP A 135 13.92 10.65 -24.83
C ASP A 135 14.87 10.88 -23.65
N LEU A 136 14.51 10.39 -22.45
CA LEU A 136 15.32 10.53 -21.24
C LEU A 136 16.58 9.66 -21.25
N VAL A 137 16.47 8.42 -21.74
CA VAL A 137 17.55 7.42 -21.72
C VAL A 137 18.56 7.63 -22.85
N GLY A 138 18.22 8.44 -23.87
CA GLY A 138 19.10 8.69 -25.02
C GLY A 138 18.82 7.78 -26.22
N GLY A 139 17.57 7.35 -26.36
CA GLY A 139 17.05 6.61 -27.51
C GLY A 139 16.92 5.10 -27.30
N VAL A 140 16.36 4.45 -28.32
CA VAL A 140 16.10 3.00 -28.34
C VAL A 140 17.40 2.19 -28.26
N GLN A 141 18.47 2.68 -28.88
CA GLN A 141 19.78 2.02 -28.88
C GLN A 141 20.36 1.95 -27.47
N MET A 142 20.28 3.06 -26.72
CA MET A 142 20.75 3.09 -25.33
C MET A 142 19.89 2.22 -24.43
N SER A 143 18.56 2.26 -24.58
CA SER A 143 17.66 1.35 -23.86
C SER A 143 18.01 -0.13 -24.10
N THR A 144 18.26 -0.50 -25.35
CA THR A 144 18.65 -1.88 -25.72
C THR A 144 19.99 -2.29 -25.09
N LEU A 145 20.95 -1.37 -25.02
CA LEU A 145 22.23 -1.63 -24.35
C LEU A 145 22.03 -1.86 -22.85
N ILE A 146 21.27 -1.00 -22.18
CA ILE A 146 20.97 -1.11 -20.75
C ILE A 146 20.20 -2.41 -20.46
N HIS A 147 19.26 -2.79 -21.34
CA HIS A 147 18.54 -4.06 -21.26
C HIS A 147 19.51 -5.25 -21.28
N ARG A 148 20.50 -5.24 -22.18
CA ARG A 148 21.53 -6.28 -22.27
C ARG A 148 22.43 -6.31 -21.03
N ILE A 149 22.75 -5.15 -20.44
CA ILE A 149 23.50 -5.09 -19.16
C ILE A 149 22.69 -5.78 -18.04
N GLY A 150 21.40 -5.47 -17.93
CA GLY A 150 20.49 -6.16 -17.01
C GLY A 150 20.41 -7.66 -17.29
N ALA A 151 20.39 -8.06 -18.56
CA ALA A 151 20.36 -9.47 -18.95
C ALA A 151 21.64 -10.21 -18.53
N VAL A 152 22.81 -9.59 -18.64
CA VAL A 152 24.07 -10.19 -18.14
C VAL A 152 24.01 -10.40 -16.62
N GLY A 153 23.48 -9.42 -15.88
CA GLY A 153 23.25 -9.56 -14.44
C GLY A 153 22.31 -10.73 -14.11
N LEU A 154 21.18 -10.83 -14.81
CA LEU A 154 20.20 -11.90 -14.63
C LEU A 154 20.78 -13.29 -14.97
N ILE A 155 21.51 -13.40 -16.08
CA ILE A 155 22.19 -14.63 -16.48
C ILE A 155 23.25 -15.00 -15.43
N GLY A 156 24.05 -14.03 -14.99
CA GLY A 156 25.10 -14.23 -14.00
C GLY A 156 24.56 -14.76 -12.67
N VAL A 157 23.53 -14.12 -12.12
CA VAL A 157 22.90 -14.60 -10.88
C VAL A 157 22.20 -15.95 -11.08
N GLY A 158 21.59 -16.20 -12.23
CA GLY A 158 20.97 -17.50 -12.55
C GLY A 158 21.99 -18.63 -12.58
N VAL A 159 23.11 -18.45 -13.29
CA VAL A 159 24.20 -19.44 -13.35
C VAL A 159 24.83 -19.65 -11.97
N TYR A 160 25.09 -18.57 -11.23
CA TYR A 160 25.59 -18.65 -9.87
C TYR A 160 24.63 -19.42 -8.95
N HIS A 161 23.33 -19.14 -9.06
CA HIS A 161 22.30 -19.82 -8.26
C HIS A 161 22.30 -21.32 -8.56
N LEU A 162 22.32 -21.73 -9.83
CA LEU A 162 22.43 -23.15 -10.20
C LEU A 162 23.66 -23.82 -9.59
N PHE A 163 24.82 -23.16 -9.63
CA PHE A 163 26.02 -23.67 -8.99
C PHE A 163 25.87 -23.75 -7.46
N TYR A 164 25.29 -22.73 -6.82
CA TYR A 164 25.02 -22.70 -5.39
C TYR A 164 24.08 -23.83 -4.94
N LEU A 165 23.05 -24.14 -5.72
CA LEU A 165 22.12 -25.24 -5.46
C LEU A 165 22.82 -26.60 -5.46
N VAL A 166 23.85 -26.80 -6.29
CA VAL A 166 24.58 -28.08 -6.38
C VAL A 166 25.74 -28.13 -5.39
N ALA A 167 26.53 -27.07 -5.29
CA ALA A 167 27.79 -27.06 -4.54
C ALA A 167 27.60 -26.79 -3.04
N ALA A 168 26.73 -25.87 -2.65
CA ALA A 168 26.58 -25.46 -1.25
C ALA A 168 25.60 -26.38 -0.49
N ARG A 169 25.95 -26.76 0.73
CA ARG A 169 25.07 -27.56 1.61
C ARG A 169 23.76 -26.83 1.91
N GLU A 170 23.86 -25.54 2.22
CA GLU A 170 22.71 -24.66 2.47
C GLU A 170 21.82 -24.55 1.23
N GLY A 171 22.41 -24.36 0.04
CA GLY A 171 21.68 -24.30 -1.23
C GLY A 171 20.90 -25.58 -1.50
N ARG A 172 21.53 -26.76 -1.35
CA ARG A 172 20.86 -28.05 -1.47
C ARG A 172 19.69 -28.18 -0.49
N ARG A 173 19.92 -27.86 0.78
CA ARG A 173 18.87 -27.93 1.82
C ARG A 173 17.67 -27.05 1.43
N ASN A 174 17.92 -25.77 1.16
CA ASN A 174 16.87 -24.81 0.81
C ASN A 174 16.11 -25.25 -0.45
N PHE A 175 16.80 -25.79 -1.45
CA PHE A 175 16.17 -26.30 -2.67
C PHE A 175 15.18 -27.42 -2.38
N TRP A 176 15.56 -28.40 -1.55
CA TRP A 176 14.67 -29.49 -1.17
C TRP A 176 13.43 -29.01 -0.43
N GLU A 177 13.57 -27.99 0.41
CA GLU A 177 12.46 -27.38 1.14
C GLU A 177 11.56 -26.51 0.25
N LEU A 178 12.09 -25.96 -0.85
CA LEU A 178 11.35 -25.19 -1.85
C LEU A 178 10.59 -26.05 -2.87
N LEU A 179 10.81 -27.37 -2.90
CA LEU A 179 10.05 -28.25 -3.78
C LEU A 179 8.55 -28.24 -3.40
N PRO A 180 7.65 -28.20 -4.38
CA PRO A 180 6.22 -28.31 -4.13
C PRO A 180 5.90 -29.73 -3.65
N TRP A 181 5.28 -29.83 -2.48
CA TRP A 181 4.77 -31.06 -1.88
C TRP A 181 3.23 -31.06 -1.87
N PRO A 182 2.56 -32.22 -1.84
CA PRO A 182 1.10 -32.28 -1.74
C PRO A 182 0.51 -31.51 -0.54
N LYS A 183 1.30 -31.36 0.54
CA LYS A 183 0.94 -30.52 1.69
C LYS A 183 0.71 -29.06 1.31
N ASP A 184 1.43 -28.51 0.33
CA ASP A 184 1.25 -27.12 -0.11
C ASP A 184 -0.15 -26.90 -0.69
N VAL A 185 -0.71 -27.91 -1.38
CA VAL A 185 -2.08 -27.88 -1.90
C VAL A 185 -3.10 -27.96 -0.75
N THR A 186 -2.87 -28.81 0.24
CA THR A 186 -3.76 -28.89 1.41
C THR A 186 -3.72 -27.60 2.22
N ASP A 187 -2.54 -26.99 2.37
CA ASP A 187 -2.34 -25.73 3.08
C ASP A 187 -3.02 -24.58 2.32
N PHE A 188 -2.97 -24.57 0.98
CA PHE A 188 -3.73 -23.63 0.15
C PHE A 188 -5.25 -23.72 0.39
N PHE A 189 -5.83 -24.92 0.35
CA PHE A 189 -7.26 -25.09 0.60
C PHE A 189 -7.64 -24.79 2.06
N GLN A 190 -6.75 -25.06 3.02
CA GLN A 190 -6.96 -24.63 4.40
C GLN A 190 -6.92 -23.12 4.54
N MET A 191 -5.99 -22.43 3.87
CA MET A 191 -5.94 -20.97 3.83
C MET A 191 -7.23 -20.39 3.23
N LEU A 192 -7.73 -20.98 2.15
CA LEU A 192 -9.00 -20.56 1.55
C LEU A 192 -10.18 -20.75 2.51
N ARG A 193 -10.23 -21.87 3.24
CA ARG A 193 -11.24 -22.09 4.29
C ARG A 193 -11.12 -21.07 5.42
N TYR A 194 -9.90 -20.75 5.85
CA TYR A 194 -9.62 -19.74 6.86
C TYR A 194 -10.12 -18.35 6.42
N PHE A 195 -9.80 -17.92 5.20
CA PHE A 195 -10.29 -16.65 4.65
C PHE A 195 -11.81 -16.61 4.46
N LEU A 196 -12.45 -17.76 4.19
CA LEU A 196 -13.91 -17.88 4.13
C LEU A 196 -14.57 -18.03 5.51
N GLY A 197 -13.81 -17.93 6.61
CA GLY A 197 -14.31 -18.09 7.98
C GLY A 197 -14.79 -19.50 8.32
N LYS A 198 -14.40 -20.51 7.54
CA LYS A 198 -14.74 -21.94 7.74
C LYS A 198 -13.69 -22.71 8.54
N SER A 199 -12.64 -22.04 8.99
CA SER A 199 -11.56 -22.59 9.80
C SER A 199 -11.07 -21.50 10.73
N ASP A 200 -10.95 -21.78 12.02
CA ASP A 200 -10.40 -20.84 13.00
C ASP A 200 -8.86 -20.88 13.03
N GLU A 201 -8.26 -21.90 12.41
CA GLU A 201 -6.81 -22.10 12.40
C GLU A 201 -6.20 -21.80 11.02
N LYS A 202 -5.18 -20.92 11.03
CA LYS A 202 -4.29 -20.65 9.88
C LYS A 202 -3.39 -21.89 9.62
N PRO A 203 -3.07 -22.22 8.36
CA PRO A 203 -2.16 -23.32 8.05
C PRO A 203 -0.80 -23.14 8.73
N ARG A 204 -0.25 -24.26 9.23
CA ARG A 204 1.07 -24.27 9.88
C ARG A 204 2.14 -24.49 8.83
N PHE A 205 2.87 -23.42 8.50
CA PHE A 205 3.93 -23.43 7.50
C PHE A 205 5.28 -23.89 8.07
N GLY A 206 6.06 -24.52 7.18
CA GLY A 206 7.48 -24.81 7.38
C GLY A 206 8.36 -23.61 7.07
N ARG A 207 9.63 -23.88 6.73
CA ARG A 207 10.60 -22.84 6.35
C ARG A 207 10.13 -21.94 5.21
N PHE A 208 9.43 -22.55 4.24
CA PHE A 208 8.77 -21.87 3.14
C PHE A 208 7.29 -22.26 3.10
N SER A 209 6.44 -21.25 2.99
CA SER A 209 5.00 -21.36 2.70
C SER A 209 4.76 -21.67 1.22
N TYR A 210 3.55 -22.11 0.87
CA TYR A 210 3.19 -22.34 -0.53
C TYR A 210 3.31 -21.07 -1.39
N VAL A 211 3.11 -19.89 -0.80
CA VAL A 211 3.24 -18.59 -1.47
C VAL A 211 4.71 -18.33 -1.84
N GLU A 212 5.62 -18.50 -0.88
CA GLU A 212 7.06 -18.32 -1.13
C GLU A 212 7.62 -19.35 -2.13
N LYS A 213 7.12 -20.60 -2.07
CA LYS A 213 7.47 -21.63 -3.07
C LYS A 213 6.94 -21.25 -4.45
N PHE A 214 5.71 -20.77 -4.55
CA PHE A 214 5.14 -20.31 -5.80
C PHE A 214 5.96 -19.16 -6.39
N ASP A 215 6.35 -18.17 -5.58
CA ASP A 215 7.23 -17.06 -6.02
C ASP A 215 8.57 -17.58 -6.55
N TYR A 216 9.20 -18.50 -5.82
CA TYR A 216 10.47 -19.10 -6.24
C TYR A 216 10.36 -19.81 -7.60
N TRP A 217 9.35 -20.66 -7.78
CA TRP A 217 9.17 -21.41 -9.02
C TRP A 217 8.70 -20.56 -10.18
N ALA A 218 7.83 -19.57 -9.94
CA ALA A 218 7.41 -18.62 -10.96
C ALA A 218 8.62 -17.86 -11.54
N VAL A 219 9.50 -17.36 -10.68
CA VAL A 219 10.73 -16.68 -11.11
C VAL A 219 11.69 -17.66 -11.79
N TYR A 220 11.88 -18.87 -11.25
CA TYR A 220 12.80 -19.84 -11.82
C TYR A 220 12.42 -20.26 -13.25
N TRP A 221 11.14 -20.57 -13.48
CA TRP A 221 10.63 -20.87 -14.83
C TRP A 221 10.69 -19.66 -15.76
N GLY A 222 10.31 -18.48 -15.26
CA GLY A 222 10.43 -17.24 -16.02
C GLY A 222 11.87 -16.96 -16.45
N MET A 223 12.86 -17.19 -15.59
CA MET A 223 14.28 -17.05 -15.93
C MET A 223 14.71 -17.98 -17.07
N VAL A 224 14.27 -19.24 -17.06
CA VAL A 224 14.59 -20.19 -18.14
C VAL A 224 14.05 -19.70 -19.48
N ILE A 225 12.79 -19.26 -19.52
CA ILE A 225 12.15 -18.76 -20.74
C ILE A 225 12.82 -17.45 -21.19
N MET A 226 13.00 -16.49 -20.28
CA MET A 226 13.56 -15.17 -20.58
C MET A 226 15.02 -15.23 -21.03
N ILE A 227 15.86 -16.02 -20.35
CA ILE A 227 17.26 -16.21 -20.74
C ILE A 227 17.34 -16.98 -22.06
N GLY A 228 16.59 -18.09 -22.20
CA GLY A 228 16.62 -18.91 -23.41
C GLY A 228 16.17 -18.14 -24.66
N SER A 229 14.99 -17.52 -24.59
CA SER A 229 14.47 -16.68 -25.68
C SER A 229 15.34 -15.44 -25.92
N GLY A 230 15.83 -14.80 -24.85
CA GLY A 230 16.69 -13.63 -24.94
C GLY A 230 18.02 -13.94 -25.63
N LEU A 231 18.64 -15.09 -25.36
CA LEU A 231 19.87 -15.52 -26.04
C LEU A 231 19.64 -15.79 -27.53
N ILE A 232 18.51 -16.41 -27.90
CA ILE A 232 18.13 -16.62 -29.30
C ILE A 232 18.02 -15.28 -30.03
N LEU A 233 17.36 -14.30 -29.42
CA LEU A 233 17.13 -12.96 -29.99
C LEU A 233 18.39 -12.09 -29.98
N TRP A 234 19.24 -12.21 -28.96
CA TRP A 234 20.50 -11.49 -28.87
C TRP A 234 21.45 -11.94 -29.99
N PHE A 235 21.56 -13.24 -30.21
CA PHE A 235 22.43 -13.83 -31.24
C PHE A 235 21.65 -14.26 -32.48
N LEU A 236 20.65 -13.47 -32.91
CA LEU A 236 19.69 -13.85 -33.96
C LEU A 236 20.35 -14.39 -35.25
N GLU A 237 21.40 -13.73 -35.75
CA GLU A 237 22.10 -14.19 -36.96
C GLU A 237 22.74 -15.57 -36.79
N THR A 238 23.33 -15.83 -35.63
CA THR A 238 23.92 -17.13 -35.28
C THR A 238 22.81 -18.16 -35.09
N SER A 239 21.74 -17.80 -34.36
CA SER A 239 20.58 -18.66 -34.12
C SER A 239 19.96 -19.14 -35.43
N LEU A 240 19.76 -18.26 -36.42
CA LEU A 240 19.17 -18.62 -37.71
C LEU A 240 20.06 -19.52 -38.59
N ARG A 241 21.36 -19.65 -38.28
CA ARG A 241 22.23 -20.63 -38.95
C ARG A 241 21.99 -22.06 -38.47
N PHE A 242 21.55 -22.22 -37.22
CA PHE A 242 21.37 -23.52 -36.56
C PHE A 242 19.91 -23.90 -36.33
N LEU A 243 19.02 -22.91 -36.24
CA LEU A 243 17.61 -23.08 -35.93
C LEU A 243 16.74 -22.59 -37.09
N PRO A 244 15.58 -23.23 -37.32
CA PRO A 244 14.60 -22.76 -38.29
C PRO A 244 13.99 -21.42 -37.84
N LYS A 245 13.54 -20.58 -38.79
CA LYS A 245 12.98 -19.25 -38.52
C LYS A 245 11.88 -19.26 -37.46
N PHE A 246 11.00 -20.27 -37.47
CA PHE A 246 9.90 -20.34 -36.51
C PHE A 246 10.38 -20.36 -35.06
N ALA A 247 11.60 -20.86 -34.77
CA ALA A 247 12.16 -20.84 -33.43
C ALA A 247 12.45 -19.41 -32.95
N ALA A 248 12.92 -18.53 -33.85
CA ALA A 248 13.13 -17.12 -33.54
C ALA A 248 11.79 -16.37 -33.37
N ASP A 249 10.77 -16.74 -34.15
CA ASP A 249 9.42 -16.18 -34.00
C ASP A 249 8.80 -16.58 -32.64
N ILE A 250 8.90 -17.85 -32.26
CA ILE A 250 8.47 -18.34 -30.93
C ILE A 250 9.27 -17.65 -29.82
N ALA A 251 10.59 -17.53 -29.97
CA ALA A 251 11.42 -16.85 -28.97
C ALA A 251 10.99 -15.39 -28.79
N ARG A 252 10.69 -14.67 -29.88
CA ARG A 252 10.20 -13.30 -29.81
C ARG A 252 8.90 -13.19 -29.02
N GLU A 253 7.94 -14.05 -29.33
CA GLU A 253 6.63 -14.04 -28.66
C GLU A 253 6.78 -14.42 -27.19
N ALA A 254 7.45 -15.54 -26.91
CA ALA A 254 7.71 -16.01 -25.55
C ALA A 254 8.44 -14.96 -24.71
N HIS A 255 9.47 -14.30 -25.25
CA HIS A 255 10.20 -13.25 -24.54
C HIS A 255 9.32 -12.05 -24.22
N SER A 256 8.50 -11.62 -25.18
CA SER A 256 7.63 -10.45 -25.01
C SER A 256 6.51 -10.71 -24.01
N ASP A 257 5.84 -11.85 -24.11
CA ASP A 257 4.69 -12.20 -23.29
C ASP A 257 5.09 -12.65 -21.90
N GLU A 258 6.13 -13.47 -21.77
CA GLU A 258 6.67 -13.85 -20.47
C GLU A 258 7.23 -12.62 -19.75
N GLY A 259 7.89 -11.69 -20.46
CA GLY A 259 8.34 -10.44 -19.86
C GLY A 259 7.19 -9.61 -19.27
N LEU A 260 6.05 -9.55 -19.95
CA LEU A 260 4.86 -8.88 -19.44
C LEU A 260 4.23 -9.64 -18.26
N LEU A 261 4.09 -10.96 -18.38
CA LEU A 261 3.55 -11.83 -17.32
C LEU A 261 4.40 -11.73 -16.05
N ALA A 262 5.72 -11.85 -16.17
CA ALA A 262 6.66 -11.72 -15.07
C ALA A 262 6.58 -10.34 -14.43
N THR A 263 6.47 -9.26 -15.23
CA THR A 263 6.29 -7.90 -14.72
C THR A 263 5.02 -7.78 -13.87
N LEU A 264 3.90 -8.30 -14.38
CA LEU A 264 2.62 -8.28 -13.66
C LEU A 264 2.67 -9.13 -12.39
N ALA A 265 3.27 -10.32 -12.44
CA ALA A 265 3.45 -11.18 -11.27
C ALA A 265 4.32 -10.49 -10.20
N ILE A 266 5.39 -9.82 -10.60
CA ILE A 266 6.25 -9.09 -9.65
C ILE A 266 5.49 -7.93 -9.01
N ILE A 267 4.81 -7.09 -9.80
CA ILE A 267 4.15 -5.88 -9.28
C ILE A 267 2.90 -6.20 -8.47
N ILE A 268 2.06 -7.13 -8.96
CA ILE A 268 0.74 -7.39 -8.36
C ILE A 268 0.86 -8.42 -7.24
N TRP A 269 1.58 -9.51 -7.47
CA TRP A 269 1.61 -10.63 -6.54
C TRP A 269 2.78 -10.53 -5.55
N HIS A 270 4.02 -10.45 -6.05
CA HIS A 270 5.19 -10.45 -5.20
C HIS A 270 5.29 -9.17 -4.34
N PHE A 271 5.14 -8.00 -4.98
CA PHE A 271 5.20 -6.72 -4.26
C PHE A 271 4.08 -6.57 -3.23
N TYR A 272 2.88 -7.10 -3.52
CA TYR A 272 1.82 -7.13 -2.52
C TYR A 272 2.22 -8.01 -1.33
N ASN A 273 2.64 -9.24 -1.57
CA ASN A 273 2.95 -10.21 -0.52
C ASN A 273 4.14 -9.84 0.35
N VAL A 274 5.07 -9.01 -0.15
CA VAL A 274 6.29 -8.62 0.56
C VAL A 274 6.25 -7.17 1.07
N HIS A 275 5.63 -6.24 0.35
CA HIS A 275 5.64 -4.82 0.69
C HIS A 275 4.28 -4.31 1.17
N LEU A 276 3.18 -4.64 0.49
CA LEU A 276 1.90 -3.97 0.73
C LEU A 276 0.93 -4.75 1.63
N ASN A 277 1.30 -5.95 2.08
CA ASN A 277 0.45 -6.76 2.95
C ASN A 277 0.30 -6.08 4.33
N PRO A 278 -0.94 -5.86 4.81
CA PRO A 278 -1.19 -5.24 6.11
C PRO A 278 -0.54 -5.94 7.31
N GLU A 279 -0.27 -7.25 7.22
CA GLU A 279 0.38 -8.02 8.30
C GLU A 279 1.81 -7.52 8.58
N HIS A 280 2.49 -6.88 7.63
CA HIS A 280 3.88 -6.43 7.77
C HIS A 280 4.15 -5.12 7.02
N PHE A 281 3.17 -4.23 6.97
CA PHE A 281 3.32 -2.91 6.35
C PHE A 281 4.39 -2.08 7.08
N PRO A 282 5.29 -1.36 6.39
CA PRO A 282 5.33 -1.09 4.95
C PRO A 282 6.12 -2.10 4.10
N MET A 283 6.76 -3.09 4.71
CA MET A 283 7.32 -4.28 4.07
C MET A 283 7.89 -5.28 5.08
N ASN A 284 8.01 -6.54 4.68
CA ASN A 284 8.82 -7.51 5.36
C ASN A 284 10.31 -7.17 5.16
N TRP A 285 11.07 -6.97 6.23
CA TRP A 285 12.49 -6.59 6.15
C TRP A 285 13.46 -7.77 5.97
N THR A 286 12.96 -9.01 6.07
CA THR A 286 13.79 -10.22 6.04
C THR A 286 14.61 -10.35 4.74
N TRP A 287 14.11 -9.87 3.60
CA TRP A 287 14.85 -9.88 2.33
C TRP A 287 16.09 -8.97 2.34
N TRP A 288 16.12 -7.97 3.23
CA TRP A 288 17.24 -7.03 3.40
C TRP A 288 18.13 -7.38 4.60
N THR A 289 17.55 -7.53 5.80
CA THR A 289 18.30 -7.79 7.04
C THR A 289 18.70 -9.24 7.19
N GLY A 290 17.92 -10.17 6.62
CA GLY A 290 18.10 -11.61 6.80
C GLY A 290 17.61 -12.13 8.15
N THR A 291 17.11 -11.25 9.02
CA THR A 291 16.64 -11.57 10.36
C THR A 291 15.13 -11.36 10.47
N VAL A 292 14.50 -12.12 11.36
CA VAL A 292 13.08 -12.06 11.68
C VAL A 292 12.90 -12.11 13.20
N SER A 293 11.89 -11.42 13.74
CA SER A 293 11.62 -11.47 15.18
C SER A 293 11.10 -12.86 15.58
N GLU A 294 11.38 -13.26 16.83
CA GLU A 294 10.93 -14.54 17.36
C GLU A 294 9.41 -14.73 17.27
N GLU A 295 8.64 -13.66 17.57
CA GLU A 295 7.18 -13.64 17.48
C GLU A 295 6.70 -13.84 16.04
N GLU A 296 7.27 -13.09 15.09
CA GLU A 296 6.91 -13.21 13.68
C GLU A 296 7.25 -14.60 13.14
N MET A 297 8.39 -15.17 13.57
CA MET A 297 8.79 -16.52 13.21
C MET A 297 7.78 -17.57 13.71
N GLY A 298 7.36 -17.47 14.96
CA GLY A 298 6.36 -18.36 15.55
C GLY A 298 4.99 -18.25 14.87
N MET A 299 4.60 -17.05 14.43
CA MET A 299 3.32 -16.82 13.76
C MET A 299 3.32 -17.26 12.29
N ARG A 300 4.37 -16.96 11.54
CA ARG A 300 4.42 -17.18 10.08
C ARG A 300 5.00 -18.53 9.71
N HIS A 301 6.01 -19.00 10.45
CA HIS A 301 6.75 -20.23 10.17
C HIS A 301 6.79 -21.13 11.41
N PRO A 302 5.63 -21.53 11.95
CA PRO A 302 5.54 -22.23 13.23
C PRO A 302 6.32 -23.55 13.26
N LEU A 303 6.38 -24.29 12.14
CA LEU A 303 7.11 -25.56 12.11
C LEU A 303 8.63 -25.35 12.06
N GLU A 304 9.10 -24.29 11.41
CA GLU A 304 10.53 -23.93 11.42
C GLU A 304 10.95 -23.40 12.80
N TYR A 305 10.08 -22.59 13.44
CA TYR A 305 10.29 -22.13 14.80
C TYR A 305 10.44 -23.31 15.79
N GLU A 306 9.55 -24.29 15.69
CA GLU A 306 9.59 -25.49 16.53
C GLU A 306 10.87 -26.32 16.32
N GLU A 307 11.35 -26.42 15.08
CA GLU A 307 12.62 -27.09 14.76
C GLU A 307 13.82 -26.35 15.37
N LEU A 308 13.83 -25.00 15.33
CA LEU A 308 14.93 -24.18 15.83
C LEU A 308 14.97 -24.09 17.37
N MET A 309 13.80 -24.01 18.00
CA MET A 309 13.67 -23.73 19.44
C MET A 309 13.36 -24.96 20.28
N GLY A 310 12.96 -26.08 19.67
CA GLY A 310 12.55 -27.29 20.38
C GLY A 310 11.31 -27.12 21.27
N SER A 311 10.56 -26.02 21.10
CA SER A 311 9.39 -25.64 21.88
C SER A 311 8.23 -25.25 20.95
N PRO A 312 6.96 -25.51 21.31
CA PRO A 312 5.80 -25.17 20.48
C PRO A 312 5.79 -23.70 20.09
N ALA A 313 5.40 -23.39 18.85
CA ALA A 313 5.26 -22.02 18.39
C ALA A 313 4.25 -21.24 19.25
N ILE A 314 4.58 -19.97 19.53
CA ILE A 314 3.71 -19.06 20.28
C ILE A 314 2.40 -18.93 19.49
N ARG A 315 1.31 -19.51 20.02
CA ARG A 315 -0.01 -19.31 19.44
C ARG A 315 -0.43 -17.88 19.73
N PRO A 316 -0.76 -17.05 18.72
CA PRO A 316 -1.36 -15.75 19.00
C PRO A 316 -2.68 -15.99 19.75
N ALA A 317 -2.88 -15.27 20.84
CA ALA A 317 -4.21 -15.16 21.42
C ALA A 317 -5.10 -14.51 20.35
N VAL A 318 -6.14 -15.24 19.91
CA VAL A 318 -7.19 -14.67 19.07
C VAL A 318 -7.61 -13.33 19.70
N PRO A 319 -7.67 -12.22 18.95
CA PRO A 319 -8.14 -10.97 19.51
C PRO A 319 -9.52 -11.19 20.12
N VAL A 320 -9.61 -11.10 21.44
CA VAL A 320 -10.87 -11.12 22.19
C VAL A 320 -11.58 -9.83 21.82
N GLY A 321 -12.42 -9.90 20.79
CA GLY A 321 -13.15 -8.75 20.25
C GLY A 321 -14.30 -9.10 19.31
N ALA A 322 -14.45 -10.37 18.89
CA ALA A 322 -15.74 -10.86 18.42
C ALA A 322 -16.56 -11.27 19.66
N PRO A 323 -17.81 -10.78 19.83
CA PRO A 323 -18.64 -11.26 20.93
C PRO A 323 -18.74 -12.78 20.80
N ALA A 324 -18.40 -13.49 21.88
CA ALA A 324 -18.57 -14.93 21.96
C ALA A 324 -20.04 -15.24 21.63
N VAL A 325 -20.29 -15.72 20.41
CA VAL A 325 -21.55 -16.37 20.09
C VAL A 325 -21.53 -17.62 20.94
N ALA A 326 -22.35 -17.62 21.99
CA ALA A 326 -22.52 -18.77 22.85
C ALA A 326 -22.75 -20.02 21.97
N PRO A 327 -22.10 -21.15 22.27
CA PRO A 327 -22.33 -22.36 21.50
C PRO A 327 -23.82 -22.69 21.52
N VAL A 328 -24.45 -22.62 20.36
CA VAL A 328 -25.81 -23.12 20.17
C VAL A 328 -25.73 -24.61 20.45
N THR A 329 -26.28 -25.01 21.60
CA THR A 329 -26.47 -26.40 21.96
C THR A 329 -27.32 -27.05 20.85
N PRO A 330 -26.84 -28.11 20.18
CA PRO A 330 -27.69 -28.86 19.28
C PRO A 330 -28.88 -29.40 20.08
N PRO A 331 -30.12 -29.37 19.57
CA PRO A 331 -31.24 -29.99 20.25
C PRO A 331 -30.95 -31.47 20.48
N ALA A 332 -31.20 -31.92 21.71
CA ALA A 332 -30.97 -33.28 22.15
C ALA A 332 -31.59 -34.29 21.18
N ALA A 333 -30.80 -35.29 20.79
CA ALA A 333 -31.22 -36.39 19.94
C ALA A 333 -32.45 -37.08 20.55
N ALA A 334 -33.48 -37.29 19.72
CA ALA A 334 -34.65 -38.08 20.08
C ALA A 334 -34.26 -39.51 20.46
N PRO A 335 -34.91 -40.12 21.46
CA PRO A 335 -34.56 -41.46 21.92
C PRO A 335 -34.86 -42.54 20.85
N PRO A 336 -34.10 -43.64 20.83
CA PRO A 336 -34.22 -44.65 19.79
C PRO A 336 -35.58 -45.37 19.83
N ALA A 337 -36.21 -45.48 18.65
CA ALA A 337 -37.44 -46.24 18.47
C ALA A 337 -37.20 -47.72 18.82
N GLY A 338 -37.97 -48.21 19.79
CA GLY A 338 -37.91 -49.58 20.28
C GLY A 338 -38.17 -50.62 19.20
N LYS A 339 -37.37 -51.69 19.22
CA LYS A 339 -37.67 -52.96 18.53
C LYS A 339 -38.99 -53.48 19.06
N ARG A 340 -40.03 -53.42 18.23
CA ARG A 340 -41.30 -54.10 18.46
C ARG A 340 -41.06 -55.61 18.27
N VAL A 341 -41.18 -56.33 19.37
CA VAL A 341 -41.27 -57.80 19.42
C VAL A 341 -42.50 -58.21 18.61
N THR A 342 -42.31 -59.03 17.58
CA THR A 342 -43.38 -59.78 16.93
C THR A 342 -43.38 -61.17 17.54
N GLU A 343 -44.32 -61.41 18.44
CA GLU A 343 -44.61 -62.73 19.00
C GLU A 343 -46.07 -63.07 18.66
N ALA A 344 -46.23 -63.95 17.68
CA ALA A 344 -47.40 -64.79 17.33
C ALA A 344 -47.13 -65.34 15.92
N ALA A 345 -47.35 -66.59 15.57
CA ALA A 345 -47.77 -67.80 16.22
C ALA A 345 -47.64 -68.85 15.11
N GLU A 346 -47.01 -70.00 15.37
CA GLU A 346 -47.54 -71.29 14.89
C GLU A 346 -46.74 -72.46 15.48
N ARG A 347 -47.48 -73.23 16.27
CA ARG A 347 -47.18 -74.61 16.69
C ARG A 347 -47.50 -75.57 15.54
N SER A 348 -47.07 -76.83 15.74
CA SER A 348 -47.51 -78.10 15.13
C SER A 348 -46.67 -78.58 13.93
N THR A 349 -45.61 -79.38 14.16
CA THR A 349 -45.49 -80.86 14.37
C THR A 349 -45.53 -81.68 13.06
N PRO A 350 -44.96 -82.90 13.00
CA PRO A 350 -44.13 -83.63 13.99
C PRO A 350 -42.66 -83.83 13.59
#